data_AF-A0A7C1SVN5-F1
#
_entry.id   AF-A0A7C1SVN5-F1
#
_cell.length_a   1.000
_cell.length_b   1.000
_cell.length_c   1.000
_cell.angle_alpha   90.00
_cell.angle_beta   90.00
_cell.angle_gamma   90.00
#
_symmetry.space_group_name_H-M   'P 1'
#
loop_
_entity.id
_entity.type
_entity.pdbx_description
1 polymer ?
#
loop_
_entity_poly.entity_id
_entity_poly.type
_entity_poly.pdbx_seq_one_letter_code
_entity_poly.pdbx_strand_id
1 'polypeptide(L)' 'MLHDPLANALSSIKNAEHKGKQRCIIKPASKLIANILEVLKSEGYIG' A
#
# COMPACT_ATOMS: atom_id res chain seq x y z
N MET A 1 -16.99 -3.46 -8.73
CA MET A 1 -16.78 -4.27 -7.50
C MET A 1 -15.33 -4.10 -7.05
N LEU A 2 -15.10 -3.86 -5.76
CA LEU A 2 -13.76 -3.86 -5.17
C LEU A 2 -13.30 -5.33 -5.06
N HIS A 3 -12.70 -5.87 -6.12
CA HIS A 3 -12.46 -7.32 -6.22
C HIS A 3 -11.36 -7.81 -5.26
N ASP A 4 -10.39 -6.94 -4.91
CA ASP A 4 -9.32 -7.29 -3.99
C ASP A 4 -8.80 -6.05 -3.22
N PRO A 5 -8.92 -6.02 -1.87
CA PRO A 5 -8.43 -4.91 -1.05
C PRO A 5 -6.91 -4.75 -1.07
N LEU A 6 -6.16 -5.83 -1.22
CA LEU A 6 -4.70 -5.83 -1.26
C LEU A 6 -4.19 -5.28 -2.59
N ALA A 7 -4.74 -5.74 -3.72
CA ALA A 7 -4.39 -5.24 -5.04
C ALA A 7 -4.64 -3.73 -5.15
N ASN A 8 -5.74 -3.25 -4.56
CA ASN A 8 -6.02 -1.82 -4.49
C ASN A 8 -5.05 -1.05 -3.58
N ALA A 9 -4.65 -1.63 -2.44
CA ALA A 9 -3.63 -1.04 -1.58
C ALA A 9 -2.30 -0.87 -2.33
N LEU A 10 -1.80 -1.95 -2.95
CA LEU A 10 -0.53 -1.94 -3.70
C LEU A 10 -0.58 -1.01 -4.92
N SER A 11 -1.69 -1.01 -5.66
CA SER A 11 -1.88 -0.09 -6.78
C SER A 11 -1.88 1.37 -6.32
N SER A 12 -2.49 1.65 -5.17
CA SER A 12 -2.51 3.01 -4.60
C SER A 12 -1.12 3.49 -4.20
N ILE A 13 -0.29 2.61 -3.62
CA ILE A 13 1.12 2.91 -3.30
C ILE A 13 1.90 3.22 -4.57
N LYS A 14 1.84 2.33 -5.57
CA LYS A 14 2.55 2.51 -6.85
C LYS A 14 2.11 3.79 -7.57
N ASN A 15 0.82 4.09 -7.58
CA ASN A 15 0.29 5.30 -8.20
C ASN A 15 0.71 6.57 -7.43
N ALA A 16 0.81 6.50 -6.10
CA ALA A 16 1.29 7.61 -5.28
C ALA A 16 2.77 7.89 -5.55
N GLU A 17 3.59 6.85 -5.60
CA GLU A 17 5.02 6.93 -5.94
C GLU A 17 5.21 7.51 -7.35
N HIS A 18 4.51 6.97 -8.35
CA HIS A 18 4.59 7.46 -9.73
C HIS A 18 4.16 8.92 -9.88
N LYS A 19 3.24 9.39 -9.03
CA LYS A 19 2.82 10.80 -8.98
C LYS A 19 3.72 11.68 -8.09
N GLY A 20 4.76 11.14 -7.47
CA GLY A 20 5.66 11.86 -6.56
C GLY A 20 5.00 12.26 -5.23
N LYS A 21 3.94 11.57 -4.81
CA LYS A 21 3.28 11.84 -3.52
C LYS A 21 4.10 11.21 -2.40
N GLN A 22 4.45 12.00 -1.39
CA GLN A 22 5.19 11.55 -0.21
C GLN A 22 4.37 10.64 0.72
N ARG A 23 3.03 10.64 0.60
CA ARG A 23 2.13 9.86 1.46
C ARG A 23 0.94 9.33 0.67
N CYS A 24 0.46 8.15 1.04
CA CYS A 24 -0.77 7.56 0.52
C CYS A 24 -1.64 7.03 1.67
N ILE A 25 -2.96 6.99 1.45
CA ILE A 25 -3.93 6.49 2.43
C ILE A 25 -4.56 5.24 1.85
N ILE A 26 -4.44 4.11 2.55
CA ILE A 26 -4.98 2.83 2.12
C ILE A 26 -6.26 2.54 2.91
N LYS A 27 -7.35 2.25 2.19
CA LYS A 27 -8.64 1.83 2.75
C LYS A 27 -9.28 0.79 1.81
N PRO A 28 -9.92 -0.28 2.34
CA PRO A 28 -10.06 -0.64 3.75
C PRO A 28 -8.76 -1.18 4.36
N ALA A 29 -8.62 -1.09 5.69
CA ALA A 29 -7.48 -1.66 6.42
C ALA A 29 -7.77 -3.11 6.82
N SER A 30 -6.79 -4.00 6.67
CA SER A 30 -6.85 -5.40 7.13
C SER A 30 -5.51 -5.81 7.75
N LYS A 31 -5.52 -6.83 8.63
CA LYS A 31 -4.29 -7.37 9.23
C LYS A 31 -3.29 -7.85 8.16
N LEU A 32 -3.80 -8.42 7.06
CA LEU A 32 -2.98 -8.86 5.95
C LEU A 32 -2.26 -7.71 5.26
N ILE A 33 -2.98 -6.60 4.99
CA ILE A 33 -2.38 -5.40 4.39
C ILE A 33 -1.34 -4.81 5.35
N ALA A 34 -1.62 -4.76 6.65
CA ALA A 34 -0.68 -4.26 7.65
C ALA A 34 0.63 -5.07 7.66
N ASN A 35 0.55 -6.41 7.68
CA ASN A 35 1.74 -7.27 7.66
C ASN A 35 2.57 -7.07 6.38
N ILE A 36 1.92 -6.88 5.23
CA ILE A 36 2.64 -6.63 3.97
C ILE A 36 3.31 -5.26 3.97
N LEU A 37 2.64 -4.22 4.48
CA LEU A 37 3.25 -2.90 4.64
C LEU A 37 4.45 -2.95 5.59
N GLU A 38 4.39 -3.76 6.65
CA GLU A 38 5.50 -3.97 7.57
C GLU A 38 6.70 -4.63 6.88
N VAL A 39 6.47 -5.66 6.05
CA VAL A 39 7.53 -6.29 5.23
C VAL A 39 8.11 -5.28 4.24
N LEU A 40 7.28 -4.55 3.50
CA LEU A 40 7.74 -3.52 2.56
C LEU A 40 8.59 -2.44 3.26
N LYS A 41 8.24 -2.09 4.50
CA LYS A 41 9.02 -1.16 5.32
C LYS A 41 10.34 -1.77 5.78
N SER A 42 10.33 -3.03 6.23
CA SER A 42 11.53 -3.77 6.65
C SER A 42 12.55 -3.94 5.51
N GLU A 43 12.05 -4.17 4.31
CA GLU A 43 12.87 -4.31 3.10
C GLU A 43 13.29 -2.94 2.50
N GLY A 44 12.84 -1.82 3.09
CA GLY A 44 13.24 -0.48 2.67
C GLY A 44 12.52 0.07 1.43
N TYR A 45 11.42 -0.53 0.99
CA TYR A 45 10.61 -0.02 -0.13
C TYR A 45 9.76 1.19 0.25
N ILE A 46 9.31 1.28 1.51
CA ILE A 46 8.48 2.38 2.01
C ILE A 46 9.01 2.87 3.37
N GLY A 47 8.81 4.16 3.70
CA GLY A 47 9.35 4.82 4.90
C GLY A 47 8.49 5.96 5.41
#